data_AF-A0AAN9GMT6-F1
#
_entry.id   AF-A0AAN9GMT6-F1
#
_cell.length_a   1.000
_cell.length_b   1.000
_cell.length_c   1.000
_cell.angle_alpha   90.00
_cell.angle_beta   90.00
_cell.angle_gamma   90.00
#
_symmetry.space_group_name_H-M   'P 1'
#
loop_
_entity.id
_entity.type
_entity.pdbx_description
1 polymer ?
#
loop_
_entity_poly.entity_id
_entity_poly.type
_entity_poly.pdbx_seq_one_letter_code
_entity_poly.pdbx_strand_id
1 'polypeptide(L)'
;MLHGLCCDVVYIFDTELHARINTRSVIRRHFAKVRFTFSIIDGQGGSDRDVKARIGKARGALVMLKKIWSSKEISQRTKLRIFNSNVKSVLLYGCETWRTTETMLGKIQIFVNTCLRRILNIRWTDRIRNEDLWQRADQKPAAQQILRRKWGWIGHTLKKPASSITRQALKWNPQGKRKRGRPRNSWRRDTEAEINRQGKTWSQIERAAQDRVGWRIVVDGLCSPGGS
;
A
#
# COMPACT_ATOMS: atom_id res chain seq x y z
N MET A 1 -7.43 -33.66 17.94
CA MET A 1 -7.56 -32.27 18.46
C MET A 1 -6.29 -31.50 18.12
N LEU A 2 -6.32 -30.71 17.04
CA LEU A 2 -5.30 -29.70 16.71
C LEU A 2 -6.04 -28.44 16.23
N HIS A 3 -6.73 -27.79 17.17
CA HIS A 3 -7.13 -26.39 17.03
C HIS A 3 -5.86 -25.57 17.33
N GLY A 4 -5.26 -24.90 16.34
CA GLY A 4 -4.15 -23.99 16.67
C GLY A 4 -3.27 -23.46 15.54
N LEU A 5 -3.20 -24.07 14.35
CA LEU A 5 -2.20 -23.68 13.34
C LEU A 5 -2.69 -22.68 12.27
N CYS A 6 -3.78 -21.95 12.52
CA CYS A 6 -4.38 -21.06 11.52
C CYS A 6 -3.77 -19.65 11.46
N CYS A 7 -2.68 -19.36 12.18
CA CYS A 7 -2.20 -17.98 12.39
C CYS A 7 -0.72 -17.70 12.06
N ASP A 8 0.12 -18.70 11.78
CA ASP A 8 1.60 -18.52 11.82
C ASP A 8 2.35 -18.52 10.48
N VAL A 9 1.71 -18.15 9.36
CA VAL A 9 2.43 -18.02 8.08
C VAL A 9 2.24 -16.65 7.44
N VAL A 10 2.61 -15.58 8.16
CA VAL A 10 3.05 -14.32 7.54
C VAL A 10 4.16 -13.69 8.39
N TYR A 11 5.36 -14.26 8.31
CA TYR A 11 6.60 -13.58 8.67
C TYR A 11 7.55 -13.61 7.48
N ILE A 12 8.45 -12.60 7.44
CA ILE A 12 9.49 -12.29 6.46
C ILE A 12 9.02 -11.31 5.37
N PHE A 13 9.31 -10.01 5.55
CA PHE A 13 9.89 -9.13 4.52
C PHE A 13 10.35 -7.82 5.19
N ASP A 14 11.60 -7.82 5.66
CA ASP A 14 12.36 -6.61 6.00
C ASP A 14 13.81 -6.81 5.51
N THR A 15 14.36 -5.85 4.75
CA THR A 15 15.80 -5.46 4.70
C THR A 15 16.22 -4.47 3.58
N GLU A 16 15.38 -4.05 2.62
CA GLU A 16 15.91 -3.23 1.49
C GLU A 16 15.57 -1.72 1.46
N LEU A 17 14.80 -1.17 2.41
CA LEU A 17 14.39 0.25 2.32
C LEU A 17 15.40 1.27 2.90
N HIS A 18 16.49 0.82 3.53
CA HIS A 18 17.42 1.73 4.22
C HIS A 18 18.58 2.30 3.37
N ALA A 19 18.77 1.87 2.12
CA ALA A 19 20.01 2.16 1.39
C ALA A 19 20.02 3.38 0.44
N ARG A 20 18.96 4.19 0.32
CA ARG A 20 18.88 5.22 -0.76
C ARG A 20 18.44 6.64 -0.37
N ILE A 21 18.90 7.18 0.75
CA ILE A 21 18.80 8.64 0.98
C ILE A 21 20.15 9.21 1.43
N ASN A 22 20.99 9.52 0.44
CA ASN A 22 22.11 10.43 0.58
C ASN A 22 21.60 11.87 0.42
N THR A 23 21.22 12.51 1.54
CA THR A 23 21.15 13.97 1.65
C THR A 23 21.81 14.38 2.97
N ARG A 24 23.14 14.53 2.92
CA ARG A 24 23.99 15.01 4.01
C ARG A 24 23.58 16.43 4.41
N SER A 25 23.09 16.56 5.65
CA SER A 25 23.39 17.63 6.66
C SER A 25 22.17 18.18 7.42
N VAL A 26 20.99 18.34 6.81
CA VAL A 26 19.83 18.98 7.48
C VAL A 26 18.89 17.99 8.18
N ILE A 27 18.78 16.76 7.68
CA ILE A 27 17.75 15.79 8.13
C ILE A 27 18.19 15.00 9.37
N ARG A 28 19.49 14.95 9.67
CA ARG A 28 20.04 14.05 10.71
C ARG A 28 19.70 14.45 12.15
N ARG A 29 19.35 15.72 12.42
CA ARG A 29 19.07 16.21 13.79
C ARG A 29 17.65 15.92 14.31
N HIS A 30 16.71 15.49 13.46
CA HIS A 30 15.29 15.35 13.86
C HIS A 30 14.73 13.91 13.83
N PHE A 31 15.52 12.90 13.45
CA PHE A 31 15.05 11.53 13.18
C PHE A 31 15.47 10.49 14.23
N ALA A 32 15.33 10.81 15.52
CA ALA A 32 15.53 9.82 16.58
C ALA A 32 14.18 9.20 16.98
N LYS A 33 13.98 7.93 16.60
CA LYS A 33 12.89 6.99 16.97
C LYS A 33 11.53 7.19 16.28
N VAL A 34 11.36 6.53 15.14
CA VAL A 34 10.05 6.02 14.69
C VAL A 34 10.06 4.49 14.89
N ARG A 35 9.25 3.97 15.81
CA ARG A 35 9.13 2.53 16.10
C ARG A 35 8.12 1.90 15.14
N PHE A 36 8.60 1.10 14.18
CA PHE A 36 7.76 0.39 13.22
C PHE A 36 7.27 -0.95 13.81
N THR A 37 6.11 -0.95 14.47
CA THR A 37 5.48 -2.23 14.89
C THR A 37 4.89 -2.98 13.69
N PHE A 38 4.99 -4.31 13.76
CA PHE A 38 4.44 -5.35 12.88
C PHE A 38 2.95 -5.16 12.51
N SER A 39 2.50 -5.86 11.45
CA SER A 39 1.11 -5.85 10.98
C SER A 39 0.16 -6.44 12.01
N ILE A 40 -0.94 -5.76 12.34
CA ILE A 40 -1.91 -6.28 13.30
C ILE A 40 -2.79 -7.32 12.59
N ILE A 41 -2.52 -8.61 12.86
CA ILE A 41 -3.37 -9.71 12.38
C ILE A 41 -4.55 -9.83 13.36
N ASP A 42 -5.74 -9.41 12.94
CA ASP A 42 -6.97 -9.67 13.68
C ASP A 42 -7.34 -11.16 13.56
N GLY A 43 -7.86 -11.78 14.62
CA GLY A 43 -8.36 -13.17 14.58
C GLY A 43 -9.53 -13.37 13.60
N GLN A 44 -10.08 -12.28 13.07
CA GLN A 44 -11.08 -12.25 12.01
C GLN A 44 -10.51 -11.92 10.61
N GLY A 45 -9.17 -11.83 10.46
CA GLY A 45 -8.46 -11.59 9.20
C GLY A 45 -8.73 -10.23 8.55
N GLY A 46 -9.05 -9.20 9.34
CA GLY A 46 -9.43 -7.88 8.84
C GLY A 46 -8.28 -6.87 8.76
N SER A 47 -8.15 -6.16 7.64
CA SER A 47 -7.13 -5.12 7.42
C SER A 47 -7.44 -3.75 8.07
N ASP A 48 -8.66 -3.52 8.56
CA ASP A 48 -9.10 -2.20 9.07
C ASP A 48 -8.32 -1.76 10.34
N ARG A 49 -8.01 -2.70 11.25
CA ARG A 49 -7.21 -2.40 12.45
C ARG A 49 -5.79 -1.96 12.09
N ASP A 50 -5.16 -2.68 11.16
CA ASP A 50 -3.81 -2.35 10.70
C ASP A 50 -3.80 -0.98 9.99
N VAL A 51 -4.75 -0.74 9.07
CA VAL A 51 -4.86 0.58 8.40
C VAL A 51 -5.10 1.70 9.39
N LYS A 52 -5.97 1.53 10.39
CA LYS A 52 -6.19 2.53 11.44
C LYS A 52 -4.91 2.81 12.22
N ALA A 53 -4.16 1.77 12.60
CA ALA A 53 -2.89 1.92 13.29
C ALA A 53 -1.83 2.64 12.41
N ARG A 54 -1.78 2.32 11.12
CA ARG A 54 -0.85 2.94 10.14
C ARG A 54 -1.16 4.41 9.91
N ILE A 55 -2.44 4.77 9.82
CA ILE A 55 -2.87 6.17 9.78
C ILE A 55 -2.43 6.91 11.05
N GLY A 56 -2.57 6.28 12.23
CA GLY A 56 -2.08 6.84 13.50
C GLY A 56 -0.57 7.10 13.49
N LYS A 57 0.23 6.11 13.06
CA LYS A 57 1.70 6.24 12.94
C LYS A 57 2.10 7.32 11.93
N ALA A 58 1.46 7.33 10.76
CA ALA A 58 1.71 8.32 9.71
C ALA A 58 1.35 9.74 10.16
N ARG A 59 0.26 9.91 10.94
CA ARG A 59 -0.07 11.18 11.60
C ARG A 59 1.03 11.62 12.56
N GLY A 60 1.57 10.71 13.37
CA GLY A 60 2.70 10.98 14.25
C GLY A 60 3.92 11.50 13.48
N ALA A 61 4.30 10.83 12.39
CA ALA A 61 5.40 11.26 11.52
C ALA A 61 5.14 12.64 10.89
N LEU A 62 3.90 12.91 10.46
CA LEU A 62 3.52 14.21 9.92
C LEU A 62 3.67 15.33 10.95
N VAL A 63 3.24 15.10 12.19
CA VAL A 63 3.35 16.07 13.30
C VAL A 63 4.81 16.32 13.68
N MET A 64 5.64 15.28 13.74
CA MET A 64 7.06 15.40 14.03
C MET A 64 7.79 16.33 13.04
N LEU A 65 7.37 16.33 11.78
CA LEU A 65 7.95 17.15 10.72
C LEU A 65 7.23 18.49 10.52
N LYS A 66 6.43 18.97 11.50
CA LYS A 66 5.63 20.22 11.40
C LYS A 66 6.43 21.41 10.88
N LYS A 67 7.66 21.62 11.39
CA LYS A 67 8.53 22.74 11.01
C LYS A 67 8.92 22.71 9.51
N ILE A 68 9.08 21.53 8.94
CA ILE A 68 9.40 21.35 7.52
C ILE A 68 8.20 21.76 6.67
N TRP A 69 6.99 21.37 7.05
CA TRP A 69 5.78 21.70 6.30
C TRP A 69 5.50 23.21 6.29
N SER A 70 5.76 23.90 7.40
CA SER A 70 5.55 25.34 7.53
C SER A 70 6.66 26.21 6.93
N SER A 71 7.87 25.67 6.71
CA SER A 71 9.00 26.45 6.18
C SER A 71 8.73 26.93 4.75
N LYS A 72 8.98 28.22 4.48
CA LYS A 72 8.92 28.79 3.12
C LYS A 72 10.21 28.59 2.31
N GLU A 73 11.31 28.30 2.99
CA GLU A 73 12.63 28.08 2.38
C GLU A 73 12.71 26.75 1.63
N ILE A 74 11.94 25.75 2.07
CA ILE A 74 11.93 24.43 1.46
C ILE A 74 10.91 24.39 0.33
N SER A 75 11.36 24.06 -0.88
CA SER A 75 10.48 23.93 -2.04
C SER A 75 9.42 22.85 -1.85
N GLN A 76 8.26 23.03 -2.48
CA GLN A 76 7.15 22.07 -2.44
C GLN A 76 7.59 20.68 -2.94
N ARG A 77 8.43 20.63 -3.98
CA ARG A 77 8.99 19.38 -4.52
C ARG A 77 9.79 18.61 -3.47
N THR A 78 10.64 19.30 -2.70
CA THR A 78 11.42 18.65 -1.62
C THR A 78 10.50 18.17 -0.50
N LYS A 79 9.48 18.95 -0.12
CA LYS A 79 8.49 18.52 0.87
C LYS A 79 7.74 17.26 0.42
N LEU A 80 7.33 17.19 -0.85
CA LEU A 80 6.67 16.00 -1.41
C LEU A 80 7.58 14.77 -1.38
N ARG A 81 8.88 14.92 -1.64
CA ARG A 81 9.86 13.83 -1.49
C ARG A 81 9.94 13.33 -0.04
N ILE A 82 10.03 14.25 0.92
CA ILE A 82 10.07 13.93 2.36
C ILE A 82 8.76 13.24 2.80
N PHE A 83 7.62 13.69 2.30
CA PHE A 83 6.32 13.07 2.55
C PHE A 83 6.28 11.63 2.03
N ASN A 84 6.72 11.41 0.79
CA ASN A 84 6.73 10.07 0.18
C ASN A 84 7.66 9.11 0.94
N SER A 85 8.83 9.57 1.40
CA SER A 85 9.81 8.72 2.08
C SER A 85 9.48 8.45 3.55
N ASN A 86 8.82 9.36 4.26
CA ASN A 86 8.62 9.26 5.71
C ASN A 86 7.18 9.03 6.14
N VAL A 87 6.20 9.68 5.49
CA VAL A 87 4.80 9.59 5.90
C VAL A 87 4.09 8.51 5.08
N LYS A 88 4.23 8.57 3.75
CA LYS A 88 3.56 7.62 2.86
C LYS A 88 4.13 6.21 2.99
N SER A 89 5.44 6.08 3.20
CA SER A 89 6.09 4.78 3.45
C SER A 89 5.53 4.09 4.69
N VAL A 90 5.39 4.82 5.81
CA VAL A 90 4.76 4.33 7.05
C VAL A 90 3.29 3.95 6.81
N LEU A 91 2.57 4.81 6.08
CA LEU A 91 1.14 4.64 5.80
C LEU A 91 0.87 3.38 4.99
N LEU A 92 1.61 3.18 3.89
CA LEU A 92 1.40 2.10 2.92
C LEU A 92 2.27 0.86 3.19
N TYR A 93 2.83 0.75 4.39
CA TYR A 93 3.61 -0.42 4.77
C TYR A 93 2.72 -1.64 4.87
N GLY A 94 3.08 -2.72 4.17
CA GLY A 94 2.34 -3.98 4.17
C GLY A 94 1.01 -3.93 3.41
N CYS A 95 0.78 -2.90 2.59
CA CYS A 95 -0.46 -2.76 1.85
C CYS A 95 -0.70 -3.85 0.79
N GLU A 96 0.36 -4.57 0.42
CA GLU A 96 0.34 -5.67 -0.54
C GLU A 96 -0.53 -6.84 -0.06
N THR A 97 -0.57 -7.06 1.25
CA THR A 97 -1.33 -8.15 1.89
C THR A 97 -2.69 -7.69 2.42
N TRP A 98 -3.01 -6.41 2.30
CA TRP A 98 -4.30 -5.90 2.72
C TRP A 98 -5.39 -6.38 1.78
N ARG A 99 -6.52 -6.73 2.38
CA ARG A 99 -7.76 -6.83 1.66
C ARG A 99 -8.29 -5.42 1.42
N THR A 100 -8.45 -5.03 0.16
CA THR A 100 -8.90 -3.67 -0.15
C THR A 100 -10.43 -3.57 -0.06
N THR A 101 -10.92 -2.60 0.69
CA THR A 101 -12.33 -2.21 0.67
C THR A 101 -12.41 -0.75 0.27
N GLU A 102 -13.47 -0.36 -0.42
CA GLU A 102 -13.69 1.04 -0.82
C GLU A 102 -13.67 1.98 0.38
N THR A 103 -14.27 1.57 1.50
CA THR A 103 -14.26 2.30 2.76
C THR A 103 -12.85 2.54 3.30
N MET A 104 -11.97 1.53 3.23
CA MET A 104 -10.59 1.62 3.70
C MET A 104 -9.75 2.49 2.77
N LEU A 105 -9.90 2.30 1.45
CA LEU A 105 -9.26 3.13 0.43
C LEU A 105 -9.68 4.60 0.56
N GLY A 106 -10.96 4.88 0.83
CA GLY A 106 -11.48 6.22 1.10
C GLY A 106 -10.82 6.86 2.31
N LYS A 107 -10.73 6.15 3.45
CA LYS A 107 -10.03 6.66 4.66
C LYS A 107 -8.56 7.01 4.37
N ILE A 108 -7.85 6.16 3.64
CA ILE A 108 -6.45 6.39 3.26
C ILE A 108 -6.36 7.61 2.33
N GLN A 109 -7.24 7.70 1.32
CA GLN A 109 -7.25 8.80 0.36
C GLN A 109 -7.54 10.14 1.02
N ILE A 110 -8.51 10.20 1.94
CA ILE A 110 -8.82 11.39 2.74
C ILE A 110 -7.58 11.83 3.51
N PHE A 111 -6.91 10.89 4.19
CA PHE A 111 -5.69 11.20 4.95
C PHE A 111 -4.57 11.74 4.04
N VAL A 112 -4.31 11.10 2.90
CA VAL A 112 -3.31 11.56 1.93
C VAL A 112 -3.67 12.94 1.38
N ASN A 113 -4.92 13.18 1.00
CA ASN A 113 -5.38 14.48 0.48
C ASN A 113 -5.21 15.61 1.51
N THR A 114 -5.49 15.34 2.79
CA THR A 114 -5.23 16.29 3.88
C THR A 114 -3.74 16.61 4.00
N CYS A 115 -2.87 15.62 3.86
CA CYS A 115 -1.42 15.84 3.88
C CYS A 115 -0.97 16.68 2.67
N LEU A 116 -1.44 16.35 1.47
CA LEU A 116 -1.08 17.06 0.24
C LEU A 116 -1.53 18.53 0.29
N ARG A 117 -2.76 18.81 0.73
CA ARG A 117 -3.25 20.19 0.91
C ARG A 117 -2.35 20.98 1.86
N ARG A 118 -1.92 20.38 2.97
CA ARG A 118 -0.98 21.01 3.92
C ARG A 118 0.39 21.28 3.30
N ILE A 119 0.93 20.34 2.51
CA ILE A 119 2.25 20.47 1.88
C ILE A 119 2.25 21.54 0.79
N LEU A 120 1.18 21.60 0.00
CA LEU A 120 0.99 22.58 -1.08
C LEU A 120 0.46 23.93 -0.59
N ASN A 121 0.26 24.08 0.72
CA ASN A 121 -0.26 25.29 1.35
C ASN A 121 -1.62 25.77 0.77
N ILE A 122 -2.50 24.82 0.46
CA ILE A 122 -3.85 25.10 -0.04
C ILE A 122 -4.74 25.41 1.16
N ARG A 123 -5.39 26.57 1.16
CA ARG A 123 -6.29 26.96 2.26
C ARG A 123 -7.59 26.15 2.16
N TRP A 124 -8.27 26.01 3.30
CA TRP A 124 -9.55 25.30 3.36
C TRP A 124 -10.65 25.98 2.53
N THR A 125 -10.57 27.31 2.34
CA THR A 125 -11.46 28.11 1.50
C THR A 125 -11.27 27.85 0.01
N ASP A 126 -10.07 27.41 -0.40
CA ASP A 126 -9.73 27.23 -1.80
C ASP A 126 -10.33 25.89 -2.28
N ARG A 127 -11.47 25.95 -2.97
CA ARG A 127 -12.13 24.78 -3.53
C ARG A 127 -11.36 24.27 -4.75
N ILE A 128 -10.63 23.17 -4.56
CA ILE A 128 -9.88 22.46 -5.62
C ILE A 128 -10.42 21.05 -5.81
N ARG A 129 -10.52 20.60 -7.07
CA ARG A 129 -10.86 19.21 -7.40
C ARG A 129 -9.75 18.25 -6.96
N ASN A 130 -10.09 16.99 -6.71
CA ASN A 130 -9.09 16.04 -6.22
C ASN A 130 -8.06 15.70 -7.31
N GLU A 131 -8.48 15.70 -8.57
CA GLU A 131 -7.65 15.46 -9.75
C GLU A 131 -6.57 16.54 -9.88
N ASP A 132 -6.96 17.82 -9.75
CA ASP A 132 -6.03 18.95 -9.78
C ASP A 132 -5.04 18.90 -8.62
N LEU A 133 -5.50 18.49 -7.42
CA LEU A 133 -4.64 18.32 -6.25
C LEU A 133 -3.55 17.26 -6.53
N TRP A 134 -3.94 16.14 -7.11
CA TRP A 134 -3.02 15.04 -7.43
C TRP A 134 -2.05 15.42 -8.55
N GLN A 135 -2.53 16.14 -9.57
CA GLN A 135 -1.69 16.64 -10.66
C GLN A 135 -0.64 17.63 -10.15
N ARG A 136 -1.02 18.61 -9.32
CA ARG A 136 -0.07 19.56 -8.70
C ARG A 136 0.96 18.90 -7.81
N ALA A 137 0.57 17.82 -7.12
CA ALA A 137 1.47 17.07 -6.25
C ALA A 137 2.33 16.02 -6.99
N ASP A 138 2.11 15.83 -8.30
CA ASP A 138 2.64 14.70 -9.08
C ASP A 138 2.40 13.35 -8.37
N GLN A 139 1.17 13.12 -7.92
CA GLN A 139 0.76 11.91 -7.21
C GLN A 139 -0.35 11.18 -7.95
N LYS A 140 -0.41 9.86 -7.77
CA LYS A 140 -1.56 9.03 -8.19
C LYS A 140 -2.52 8.83 -7.01
N PRO A 141 -3.79 8.47 -7.25
CA PRO A 141 -4.70 8.05 -6.19
C PRO A 141 -4.13 6.92 -5.32
N ALA A 142 -4.48 6.89 -4.04
CA ALA A 142 -3.99 5.90 -3.08
C ALA A 142 -4.37 4.47 -3.51
N ALA A 143 -5.57 4.28 -4.06
CA ALA A 143 -6.02 3.00 -4.59
C ALA A 143 -5.08 2.47 -5.68
N GLN A 144 -4.73 3.30 -6.66
CA GLN A 144 -3.80 2.91 -7.74
C GLN A 144 -2.41 2.57 -7.20
N GLN A 145 -1.92 3.31 -6.20
CA GLN A 145 -0.62 3.03 -5.59
C GLN A 145 -0.60 1.72 -4.82
N ILE A 146 -1.64 1.43 -4.03
CA ILE A 146 -1.79 0.18 -3.29
C ILE A 146 -1.88 -0.99 -4.27
N LEU A 147 -2.70 -0.85 -5.30
CA LEU A 147 -2.86 -1.87 -6.33
C LEU A 147 -1.54 -2.15 -7.06
N ARG A 148 -0.81 -1.10 -7.45
CA ARG A 148 0.51 -1.25 -8.08
C ARG A 148 1.51 -1.96 -7.17
N ARG A 149 1.51 -1.69 -5.86
CA ARG A 149 2.37 -2.38 -4.88
C ARG A 149 1.99 -3.85 -4.73
N LYS A 150 0.70 -4.13 -4.53
CA LYS A 150 0.15 -5.49 -4.44
C LYS A 150 0.55 -6.33 -5.66
N TRP A 151 0.31 -5.81 -6.86
CA TRP A 151 0.67 -6.52 -8.08
C TRP A 151 2.18 -6.54 -8.33
N GLY A 152 2.94 -5.52 -7.92
CA GLY A 152 4.40 -5.60 -7.91
C GLY A 152 4.93 -6.78 -7.09
N TRP A 153 4.37 -6.97 -5.89
CA TRP A 153 4.70 -8.09 -5.01
C TRP A 153 4.24 -9.44 -5.58
N ILE A 154 3.01 -9.54 -6.09
CA ILE A 154 2.52 -10.77 -6.75
C ILE A 154 3.45 -11.17 -7.89
N GLY A 155 3.83 -10.23 -8.76
CA GLY A 155 4.74 -10.49 -9.87
C GLY A 155 6.11 -10.95 -9.42
N HIS A 156 6.66 -10.35 -8.37
CA HIS A 156 7.92 -10.80 -7.76
C HIS A 156 7.81 -12.23 -7.22
N THR A 157 6.71 -12.56 -6.54
CA THR A 157 6.45 -13.90 -5.99
C THR A 157 6.25 -14.95 -7.08
N LEU A 158 5.57 -14.61 -8.17
CA LEU A 158 5.36 -15.52 -9.31
C LEU A 158 6.64 -15.85 -10.09
N LYS A 159 7.65 -14.98 -10.05
CA LYS A 159 8.98 -15.21 -10.63
C LYS A 159 9.86 -16.13 -9.79
N LYS A 160 9.55 -16.36 -8.51
CA LYS A 160 10.31 -17.27 -7.64
C LYS A 160 10.13 -18.73 -8.09
N PRO A 161 11.06 -19.64 -7.80
CA PRO A 161 10.90 -21.06 -8.11
C PRO A 161 9.65 -21.66 -7.43
N ALA A 162 9.11 -22.73 -8.00
CA ALA A 162 7.92 -23.41 -7.47
C ALA A 162 8.12 -24.00 -6.06
N SER A 163 9.37 -24.28 -5.69
CA SER A 163 9.76 -24.70 -4.34
C SER A 163 9.69 -23.58 -3.30
N SER A 164 9.54 -22.31 -3.71
CA SER A 164 9.44 -21.20 -2.77
C SER A 164 8.12 -21.24 -1.99
N ILE A 165 8.23 -21.26 -0.66
CA ILE A 165 7.08 -21.21 0.26
C ILE A 165 6.16 -20.03 -0.07
N THR A 166 6.72 -18.85 -0.40
CA THR A 166 5.92 -17.67 -0.75
C THR A 166 5.07 -17.88 -2.01
N ARG A 167 5.59 -18.59 -3.01
CA ARG A 167 4.86 -18.91 -4.25
C ARG A 167 3.80 -19.99 -4.01
N GLN A 168 4.08 -20.97 -3.16
CA GLN A 168 3.11 -21.97 -2.76
C GLN A 168 1.97 -21.36 -1.94
N ALA A 169 2.29 -20.51 -0.97
CA ALA A 169 1.33 -19.79 -0.14
C ALA A 169 0.39 -18.90 -0.95
N LEU A 170 0.89 -18.24 -2.01
CA LEU A 170 0.07 -17.44 -2.92
C LEU A 170 -1.04 -18.28 -3.60
N LYS A 171 -0.73 -19.54 -3.94
CA LYS A 171 -1.68 -20.46 -4.59
C LYS A 171 -2.56 -21.20 -3.59
N TRP A 172 -2.12 -21.33 -2.34
CA TRP A 172 -2.78 -22.13 -1.33
C TRP A 172 -4.23 -21.67 -1.08
N ASN A 173 -5.15 -22.64 -1.09
CA ASN A 173 -6.54 -22.44 -0.72
C ASN A 173 -6.80 -23.23 0.57
N PRO A 174 -7.07 -22.57 1.71
CA PRO A 174 -7.27 -23.26 2.97
C PRO A 174 -8.51 -24.16 2.90
N GLN A 175 -8.34 -25.42 3.31
CA GLN A 175 -9.43 -26.40 3.35
C GLN A 175 -10.36 -26.08 4.54
N GLY A 176 -11.67 -26.14 4.31
CA GLY A 176 -12.67 -25.94 5.36
C GLY A 176 -13.95 -25.26 4.90
N LYS A 177 -15.03 -25.45 5.68
CA LYS A 177 -16.32 -24.79 5.44
C LYS A 177 -16.29 -23.38 6.04
N ARG A 178 -16.70 -22.38 5.26
CA ARG A 178 -16.86 -21.00 5.75
C ARG A 178 -18.13 -20.89 6.58
N LYS A 179 -18.17 -19.95 7.53
CA LYS A 179 -19.36 -19.65 8.33
C LYS A 179 -20.58 -19.41 7.40
N ARG A 180 -21.73 -19.97 7.77
CA ARG A 180 -23.02 -19.78 7.08
C ARG A 180 -23.44 -18.29 7.18
N GLY A 181 -24.04 -17.75 6.11
CA GLY A 181 -24.37 -16.31 5.98
C GLY A 181 -23.57 -15.63 4.86
N ARG A 182 -23.50 -14.29 4.83
CA ARG A 182 -22.70 -13.52 3.85
C ARG A 182 -21.22 -13.56 4.25
N PRO A 183 -20.36 -14.38 3.60
CA PRO A 183 -18.98 -14.51 4.02
C PRO A 183 -18.22 -13.26 3.58
N ARG A 184 -17.35 -12.75 4.45
CA ARG A 184 -16.38 -11.74 4.06
C ARG A 184 -15.51 -12.28 2.90
N ASN A 185 -15.52 -11.65 1.72
CA ASN A 185 -14.27 -11.15 1.13
C ASN A 185 -12.91 -11.75 1.56
N SER A 186 -12.20 -12.55 0.77
CA SER A 186 -10.79 -12.89 1.08
C SER A 186 -9.84 -12.09 0.19
N TRP A 187 -8.57 -11.95 0.60
CA TRP A 187 -7.53 -11.34 -0.25
C TRP A 187 -7.42 -12.05 -1.60
N ARG A 188 -7.52 -13.39 -1.63
CA ARG A 188 -7.49 -14.19 -2.86
C ARG A 188 -8.64 -13.85 -3.81
N ARG A 189 -9.87 -13.80 -3.29
CA ARG A 189 -11.07 -13.46 -4.08
C ARG A 189 -11.07 -12.00 -4.54
N ASP A 190 -10.53 -11.10 -3.73
CA ASP A 190 -10.33 -9.69 -4.11
C ASP A 190 -9.36 -9.59 -5.30
N THR A 191 -8.24 -10.33 -5.22
CA THR A 191 -7.25 -10.43 -6.30
C THR A 191 -7.81 -11.11 -7.56
N GLU A 192 -8.59 -12.18 -7.41
CA GLU A 192 -9.31 -12.81 -8.53
C GLU A 192 -10.28 -11.84 -9.20
N ALA A 193 -11.05 -11.08 -8.42
CA ALA A 193 -11.96 -10.08 -8.95
C ALA A 193 -11.22 -8.97 -9.73
N GLU A 194 -10.02 -8.57 -9.29
CA GLU A 194 -9.17 -7.63 -10.02
C GLU A 194 -8.70 -8.19 -11.38
N ILE A 195 -8.29 -9.46 -11.44
CA ILE A 195 -7.89 -10.11 -12.70
C ILE A 195 -9.11 -10.27 -13.62
N ASN A 196 -10.24 -10.72 -13.08
CA ASN A 196 -11.46 -10.98 -13.83
C ASN A 196 -12.01 -9.68 -14.45
N ARG A 197 -11.88 -8.54 -13.76
CA ARG A 197 -12.20 -7.21 -14.32
C ARG A 197 -11.39 -6.86 -15.58
N GLN A 198 -10.22 -7.47 -15.76
CA GLN A 198 -9.38 -7.32 -16.94
C GLN A 198 -9.56 -8.47 -17.97
N GLY A 199 -10.55 -9.34 -17.78
CA GLY A 199 -10.79 -10.50 -18.65
C GLY A 199 -9.65 -11.52 -18.69
N LYS A 200 -8.80 -11.55 -17.65
CA LYS A 200 -7.63 -12.44 -17.58
C LYS A 200 -7.89 -13.62 -16.64
N THR A 201 -7.10 -14.67 -16.82
CA THR A 201 -7.05 -15.83 -15.92
C THR A 201 -5.75 -15.84 -15.14
N TRP A 202 -5.72 -16.54 -14.00
CA TRP A 202 -4.48 -16.75 -13.23
C TRP A 202 -3.35 -17.33 -14.08
N SER A 203 -3.63 -18.29 -14.96
CA SER A 203 -2.63 -18.89 -15.84
C SER A 203 -2.03 -17.88 -16.83
N GLN A 204 -2.82 -16.93 -17.32
CA GLN A 204 -2.31 -15.83 -18.15
C GLN A 204 -1.43 -14.87 -17.34
N ILE A 205 -1.83 -14.54 -16.10
CA ILE A 205 -1.04 -13.72 -15.18
C ILE A 205 0.29 -14.39 -14.83
N GLU A 206 0.31 -15.70 -14.57
CA GLU A 206 1.54 -16.44 -14.29
C GLU A 206 2.53 -16.43 -15.46
N ARG A 207 2.03 -16.61 -16.69
CA ARG A 207 2.85 -16.51 -17.91
C ARG A 207 3.37 -15.10 -18.10
N ALA A 208 2.50 -14.09 -17.99
CA ALA A 208 2.87 -12.69 -18.14
C ALA A 208 3.86 -12.23 -17.06
N ALA A 209 3.84 -12.83 -15.87
CA ALA A 209 4.80 -12.51 -14.81
C ALA A 209 6.23 -12.92 -15.16
N GLN A 210 6.46 -13.88 -16.06
CA GLN A 210 7.82 -14.26 -16.47
C GLN A 210 8.47 -13.20 -17.38
N ASP A 211 7.66 -12.53 -18.20
CA ASP A 211 8.11 -11.42 -19.03
C ASP A 211 8.02 -10.08 -18.27
N ARG A 212 9.13 -9.34 -18.19
CA ARG A 212 9.14 -8.03 -17.53
C ARG A 212 8.27 -6.99 -18.24
N VAL A 213 8.21 -7.03 -19.58
CA VAL A 213 7.46 -6.05 -20.38
C VAL A 213 5.98 -6.38 -20.31
N GLY A 214 5.62 -7.63 -20.58
CA GLY A 214 4.25 -8.15 -20.42
C GLY A 214 3.71 -7.94 -19.02
N TRP A 215 4.52 -8.14 -17.97
CA TRP A 215 4.10 -7.84 -16.60
C TRP A 215 3.76 -6.37 -16.38
N ARG A 216 4.58 -5.46 -16.91
CA ARG A 216 4.35 -4.02 -16.78
C ARG A 216 3.02 -3.62 -17.42
N ILE A 217 2.74 -4.11 -18.63
CA ILE A 217 1.48 -3.86 -19.35
C ILE A 217 0.28 -4.37 -18.53
N VAL A 218 0.39 -5.57 -17.95
CA VAL A 218 -0.67 -6.14 -17.10
C VAL A 218 -0.93 -5.25 -15.88
N VAL A 219 0.12 -4.83 -15.17
CA VAL A 219 -0.01 -3.99 -13.98
C VAL A 219 -0.54 -2.60 -14.32
N ASP A 220 -0.11 -2.01 -15.42
CA ASP A 220 -0.59 -0.71 -15.89
C ASP A 220 -2.07 -0.78 -16.29
N GLY A 221 -2.51 -1.86 -16.95
CA GLY A 221 -3.92 -2.12 -17.24
C GLY A 221 -4.76 -2.25 -15.96
N LEU A 222 -4.29 -3.03 -14.98
CA LEU A 222 -4.94 -3.18 -13.67
C LEU A 222 -5.04 -1.85 -12.90
N CYS A 223 -4.02 -1.01 -12.99
CA CYS A 223 -3.95 0.29 -12.29
C CYS A 223 -4.60 1.44 -13.05
N SER A 224 -5.02 1.22 -14.29
CA SER A 224 -5.75 2.23 -15.05
C SER A 224 -7.10 2.44 -14.39
N PRO A 225 -7.56 3.70 -14.21
CA PRO A 225 -8.92 3.95 -13.79
C PRO A 225 -9.84 3.36 -14.86
N GLY A 226 -10.38 2.17 -14.59
CA GLY A 226 -11.41 1.59 -15.43
C GLY A 226 -12.58 2.57 -15.45
N GLY A 227 -12.93 3.04 -16.64
CA GLY A 227 -14.16 3.79 -16.83
C GLY A 227 -15.31 2.95 -16.30
N SER A 228 -16.03 3.50 -15.33
CA SER A 228 -17.33 3.05 -14.86
C SER A 228 -18.05 4.29 -14.39
#